data_AF-A0A1R3H927-F1
#
_entry.id   AF-A0A1R3H927-F1
#
_cell.length_a   1.000
_cell.length_b   1.000
_cell.length_c   1.000
_cell.angle_alpha   90.00
_cell.angle_beta   90.00
_cell.angle_gamma   90.00
#
_symmetry.space_group_name_H-M   'P 1'
#
loop_
_entity.id
_entity.type
_entity.pdbx_description
1 polymer ?
#
loop_
_entity_poly.entity_id
_entity_poly.type
_entity_poly.pdbx_seq_one_letter_code
_entity_poly.pdbx_strand_id
1 'polypeptide(L)'
;MWHFFRKVIPGEEDLFVSIEEGFELFCKGLSSYGPYWDHVLGYWKASLERPDKILFFKYEDLKKETEACVRKLADFLECPFSMDEEREGTVQKIIKFCSFESLSDFEVNKTGKQVKGHRFVEIYILGRGRLEIGEII
;
A
#
# COMPACT_ATOMS: atom_id res chain seq x y z
N MET A 1 -4.42 5.13 5.06
CA MET A 1 -5.63 5.06 4.21
C MET A 1 -6.65 6.18 4.54
N TRP A 2 -6.96 6.44 5.81
CA TRP A 2 -7.96 7.45 6.23
C TRP A 2 -7.77 8.84 5.59
N HIS A 3 -6.57 9.44 5.69
CA HIS A 3 -6.28 10.73 5.06
C HIS A 3 -6.46 10.75 3.54
N PHE A 4 -6.24 9.60 2.88
CA PHE A 4 -6.37 9.50 1.43
C PHE A 4 -7.84 9.50 1.01
N PHE A 5 -8.68 8.69 1.66
CA PHE A 5 -10.11 8.63 1.31
C PHE A 5 -10.84 9.93 1.57
N ARG A 6 -10.49 10.66 2.64
CA ARG A 6 -11.06 11.99 2.90
C ARG A 6 -10.76 13.00 1.78
N LYS A 7 -9.59 12.90 1.14
CA LYS A 7 -9.22 13.79 0.03
C LYS A 7 -9.87 13.41 -1.30
N VAL A 8 -10.18 12.13 -1.50
CA VAL A 8 -10.66 11.58 -2.78
C VAL A 8 -12.19 11.69 -2.94
N ILE A 9 -12.92 11.94 -1.86
CA ILE A 9 -14.38 12.15 -1.90
C ILE A 9 -14.73 13.56 -1.36
N PRO A 10 -14.55 14.63 -2.16
CA PRO A 10 -14.93 15.97 -1.75
C PRO A 10 -16.45 16.07 -1.55
N GLY A 11 -16.90 16.68 -0.45
CA GLY A 11 -18.32 16.95 -0.19
C GLY A 11 -19.10 15.83 0.53
N GLU A 12 -18.45 14.73 0.89
CA GLU A 12 -19.02 13.65 1.72
C GLU A 12 -18.27 13.55 3.07
N GLU A 13 -17.88 14.69 3.65
CA GLU A 13 -17.08 14.74 4.89
C GLU A 13 -17.80 14.05 6.07
N ASP A 14 -19.12 14.15 6.12
CA ASP A 14 -19.97 13.52 7.14
C ASP A 14 -20.09 11.99 7.00
N LEU A 15 -19.62 11.39 5.89
CA LEU A 15 -19.61 9.93 5.72
C LEU A 15 -18.35 9.27 6.31
N PHE A 16 -17.36 10.06 6.73
CA PHE A 16 -16.13 9.55 7.31
C PHE A 16 -16.17 9.64 8.83
N VAL A 17 -15.91 8.51 9.48
CA VAL A 17 -15.66 8.46 10.92
C VAL A 17 -14.48 9.36 11.31
N SER A 18 -14.46 9.79 12.57
CA SER A 18 -13.30 10.51 13.12
C SER A 18 -12.04 9.65 13.01
N ILE A 19 -10.85 10.27 13.12
CA ILE A 19 -9.61 9.50 13.08
C ILE A 19 -9.51 8.52 14.26
N GLU A 20 -10.05 8.89 15.41
CA GLU A 20 -10.11 8.06 16.62
C GLU A 20 -10.97 6.82 16.38
N GLU A 21 -12.19 6.99 15.87
CA GLU A 21 -13.09 5.88 15.55
C GLU A 21 -12.51 5.01 14.41
N GLY A 22 -11.93 5.64 13.38
CA GLY A 22 -11.23 4.93 12.32
C GLY A 22 -10.04 4.10 12.82
N PHE A 23 -9.30 4.62 13.81
CA PHE A 23 -8.20 3.91 14.45
C PHE A 23 -8.72 2.72 15.28
N GLU A 24 -9.79 2.89 16.06
CA GLU A 24 -10.40 1.78 16.80
C GLU A 24 -10.86 0.65 15.87
N LEU A 25 -11.49 1.00 14.75
CA LEU A 25 -11.95 0.04 13.76
C LEU A 25 -10.78 -0.66 13.09
N PHE A 26 -9.71 0.06 12.75
CA PHE A 26 -8.47 -0.53 12.27
C PHE A 26 -7.87 -1.53 13.28
N CYS A 27 -7.82 -1.17 14.57
CA CYS A 27 -7.35 -2.06 15.64
C CYS A 27 -8.22 -3.31 15.79
N LYS A 28 -9.53 -3.20 15.55
CA LYS A 28 -10.47 -4.34 15.50
C LYS A 28 -10.38 -5.15 14.21
N GLY A 29 -9.50 -4.77 13.27
CA GLY A 29 -9.35 -5.40 11.95
C GLY A 29 -10.43 -5.01 10.94
N LEU A 30 -11.35 -4.11 11.31
CA LEU A 30 -12.45 -3.62 10.49
C LEU A 30 -12.00 -2.46 9.60
N SER A 31 -11.04 -2.75 8.71
CA SER A 31 -10.52 -1.80 7.73
C SER A 31 -10.53 -2.40 6.33
N SER A 32 -10.38 -1.55 5.32
CA SER A 32 -10.07 -1.99 3.96
C SER A 32 -8.93 -3.00 3.97
N TYR A 33 -9.14 -4.19 3.41
CA TYR A 33 -8.14 -5.26 3.36
C TYR A 33 -7.59 -5.70 4.73
N GLY A 34 -8.32 -5.42 5.82
CA GLY A 34 -7.97 -5.86 7.16
C GLY A 34 -8.35 -7.33 7.44
N PRO A 35 -7.85 -7.94 8.52
CA PRO A 35 -6.99 -7.32 9.55
C PRO A 35 -5.55 -7.08 9.07
N TYR A 36 -4.99 -5.90 9.38
CA TYR A 36 -3.66 -5.50 8.92
C TYR A 36 -2.55 -6.47 9.35
N TRP A 37 -2.60 -6.93 10.61
CA TRP A 37 -1.57 -7.82 11.16
C TRP A 37 -1.54 -9.17 10.46
N ASP A 38 -2.71 -9.75 10.19
CA ASP A 38 -2.80 -11.03 9.46
C ASP A 38 -2.29 -10.87 8.03
N HIS A 39 -2.61 -9.76 7.37
CA HIS A 39 -2.11 -9.45 6.04
C HIS A 39 -0.57 -9.38 6.02
N VAL A 40 0.04 -8.60 6.93
CA VAL A 40 1.50 -8.47 7.02
C VAL A 40 2.17 -9.79 7.38
N LEU A 41 1.66 -10.48 8.41
CA LEU A 41 2.22 -11.75 8.87
C LEU A 41 2.09 -12.86 7.83
N GLY A 42 0.99 -12.89 7.07
CA GLY A 42 0.76 -13.83 5.99
C GLY A 42 1.84 -13.71 4.91
N TYR A 43 2.07 -12.49 4.39
CA TYR A 43 3.11 -12.26 3.38
C TYR A 43 4.52 -12.46 3.94
N TRP A 44 4.76 -12.09 5.20
CA TRP A 44 6.05 -12.33 5.84
C TRP A 44 6.37 -13.82 5.89
N LYS A 45 5.46 -14.66 6.43
CA LYS A 45 5.62 -16.12 6.45
C LYS A 45 5.80 -16.70 5.05
N ALA A 46 4.97 -16.28 4.10
CA ALA A 46 5.06 -16.75 2.72
C ALA A 46 6.40 -16.39 2.06
N SER A 47 7.00 -15.25 2.41
CA SER A 47 8.34 -14.86 1.93
C SER A 47 9.47 -15.72 2.49
N LEU A 48 9.30 -16.27 3.70
CA LEU A 48 10.25 -17.22 4.28
C LEU A 48 10.12 -18.60 3.63
N GLU A 49 8.91 -19.02 3.31
CA GLU A 49 8.64 -20.32 2.66
C GLU A 49 9.03 -20.33 1.18
N ARG A 50 8.85 -19.20 0.48
CA ARG A 50 9.08 -19.08 -0.98
C ARG A 50 9.89 -17.82 -1.32
N PRO A 51 11.16 -17.74 -0.90
CA PRO A 51 11.99 -16.55 -1.08
C PRO A 51 12.30 -16.25 -2.56
N ASP A 52 12.17 -17.22 -3.46
CA ASP A 52 12.31 -17.05 -4.91
C ASP A 52 11.02 -16.52 -5.59
N LYS A 53 9.88 -16.51 -4.87
CA LYS A 53 8.58 -16.06 -5.39
C LYS A 53 8.06 -14.81 -4.71
N ILE A 54 8.50 -14.53 -3.48
CA ILE A 54 7.98 -13.42 -2.68
C ILE A 54 9.14 -12.64 -2.07
N LEU A 55 9.35 -11.43 -2.55
CA LEU A 55 10.23 -10.45 -1.93
C LEU A 55 9.46 -9.58 -0.94
N PHE A 56 9.85 -9.66 0.33
CA PHE A 56 9.26 -8.85 1.39
C PHE A 56 10.17 -7.66 1.76
N PHE A 57 9.61 -6.45 1.74
CA PHE A 57 10.27 -5.22 2.18
C PHE A 57 9.51 -4.57 3.33
N LYS A 58 10.27 -3.96 4.24
CA LYS A 58 9.75 -2.98 5.20
C LYS A 58 9.94 -1.58 4.62
N TYR A 59 8.95 -0.73 4.81
CA TYR A 59 8.99 0.64 4.28
C TYR A 59 10.13 1.47 4.90
N GLU A 60 10.41 1.23 6.18
CA GLU A 60 11.49 1.86 6.92
C GLU A 60 12.86 1.51 6.35
N ASP A 61 13.07 0.23 6.00
CA ASP A 61 14.30 -0.24 5.36
C ASP A 61 14.42 0.39 3.95
N LEU A 62 13.33 0.42 3.19
CA LEU A 62 13.29 1.06 1.87
C LEU A 62 13.65 2.54 1.92
N LYS A 63 13.26 3.25 2.98
CA LYS A 63 13.64 4.66 3.18
C LYS A 63 15.08 4.83 3.66
N LYS A 64 15.56 3.97 4.52
CA LYS A 64 16.90 4.08 5.13
C LYS A 64 18.00 3.65 4.17
N GLU A 65 17.76 2.59 3.41
CA GLU A 65 18.75 1.87 2.59
C GLU A 65 18.21 1.66 1.16
N THR A 66 17.68 2.73 0.54
CA THR A 66 16.96 2.65 -0.73
C THR A 66 17.75 1.98 -1.85
N GLU A 67 19.04 2.30 -2.01
CA GLU A 67 19.85 1.68 -3.08
C GLU A 67 20.00 0.17 -2.90
N ALA A 68 20.15 -0.30 -1.66
CA ALA A 68 20.26 -1.73 -1.37
C ALA A 68 18.94 -2.45 -1.68
N CYS A 69 17.79 -1.83 -1.35
CA CYS A 69 16.48 -2.36 -1.72
C CYS A 69 16.27 -2.41 -3.23
N VAL A 70 16.70 -1.39 -3.98
CA VAL A 70 16.60 -1.37 -5.45
C VAL A 70 17.46 -2.46 -6.08
N ARG A 71 18.70 -2.65 -5.62
CA ARG A 71 19.56 -3.76 -6.07
C ARG A 71 18.95 -5.11 -5.75
N LYS A 72 18.48 -5.32 -4.52
CA LYS A 72 17.80 -6.56 -4.11
C LYS A 72 16.55 -6.84 -4.94
N LEU A 73 15.80 -5.81 -5.33
CA LEU A 73 14.64 -5.95 -6.21
C LEU A 73 15.06 -6.36 -7.63
N ALA A 74 16.11 -5.76 -8.18
CA ALA A 74 16.65 -6.10 -9.48
C ALA A 74 17.15 -7.55 -9.52
N ASP A 75 17.90 -7.97 -8.48
CA ASP A 75 18.36 -9.36 -8.32
C ASP A 75 17.18 -10.34 -8.26
N PHE A 76 16.13 -9.99 -7.50
CA PHE A 76 14.93 -10.83 -7.37
C PHE A 76 14.13 -10.96 -8.68
N LEU A 77 14.15 -9.93 -9.52
CA LEU A 77 13.52 -9.94 -10.84
C LEU A 77 14.41 -10.58 -11.92
N GLU A 78 15.53 -11.19 -11.54
CA GLU A 78 16.52 -11.78 -12.44
C GLU A 78 17.11 -10.77 -13.44
N CYS A 79 17.17 -9.49 -13.05
CA CYS A 79 17.75 -8.39 -13.83
C CYS A 79 18.79 -7.59 -13.03
N PRO A 80 19.84 -8.23 -12.48
CA PRO A 80 20.86 -7.55 -11.69
C PRO A 80 21.54 -6.45 -12.51
N PHE A 81 21.90 -5.34 -11.85
CA PHE A 81 22.65 -4.27 -12.49
C PHE A 81 24.05 -4.73 -12.89
N SER A 82 24.46 -4.40 -14.11
CA SER A 82 25.82 -4.60 -14.58
C SER A 82 26.80 -3.60 -13.95
N MET A 83 28.10 -3.92 -14.01
CA MET A 83 29.15 -3.01 -13.52
C MET A 83 29.12 -1.65 -14.21
N ASP A 84 28.82 -1.63 -15.51
CA ASP A 84 28.74 -0.39 -16.28
C ASP A 84 27.54 0.44 -15.85
N GLU A 85 26.37 -0.17 -15.63
CA GLU A 85 25.18 0.54 -15.12
C GLU A 85 25.40 1.12 -13.71
N GLU A 86 26.06 0.36 -12.82
CA GLU A 86 26.43 0.85 -11.49
C GLU A 86 27.40 2.04 -11.60
N ARG A 87 28.40 1.96 -12.49
CA ARG A 87 29.35 3.05 -12.72
C ARG A 87 28.69 4.29 -13.32
N GLU A 88 27.69 4.10 -14.18
CA GLU A 88 26.89 5.17 -14.78
C GLU A 88 25.88 5.79 -13.81
N GLY A 89 25.74 5.23 -12.60
CA GLY A 89 24.82 5.70 -11.57
C GLY A 89 23.36 5.41 -11.91
N THR A 90 23.08 4.33 -12.64
CA THR A 90 21.72 3.94 -13.05
C THR A 90 20.80 3.74 -11.85
N VAL A 91 21.29 3.14 -10.76
CA VAL A 91 20.54 2.96 -9.51
C VAL A 91 20.08 4.33 -8.95
N GLN A 92 20.97 5.31 -8.90
CA GLN A 92 20.66 6.65 -8.39
C GLN A 92 19.68 7.38 -9.32
N LYS A 93 19.80 7.20 -10.64
CA LYS A 93 18.84 7.76 -11.61
C LYS A 93 17.43 7.20 -11.40
N ILE A 94 17.30 5.89 -11.18
CA ILE A 94 16.02 5.23 -10.88
C ILE A 94 15.43 5.78 -9.58
N ILE A 95 16.23 5.84 -8.51
CA ILE A 95 15.78 6.35 -7.21
C ILE A 95 15.30 7.79 -7.33
N LYS A 96 16.06 8.64 -8.03
CA LYS A 96 15.68 10.04 -8.27
C LYS A 96 14.37 10.13 -9.05
N PHE A 97 14.23 9.35 -10.12
CA PHE A 97 13.03 9.35 -10.95
C PHE A 97 11.78 8.88 -10.17
N CYS A 98 11.91 7.81 -9.39
CA CYS A 98 10.85 7.22 -8.57
C CYS A 98 10.69 7.89 -7.19
N SER A 99 11.41 8.98 -6.92
CA SER A 99 11.30 9.70 -5.65
C SER A 99 9.90 10.28 -5.46
N PHE A 100 9.51 10.49 -4.19
CA PHE A 100 8.21 11.08 -3.90
C PHE A 100 8.08 12.47 -4.52
N GLU A 101 9.13 13.28 -4.47
CA GLU A 101 9.20 14.61 -5.04
C GLU A 101 8.92 14.56 -6.55
N SER A 102 9.69 13.75 -7.29
CA SER A 102 9.54 13.57 -8.73
C SER A 102 8.15 13.05 -9.10
N LEU A 103 7.68 12.00 -8.40
CA LEU A 103 6.39 11.38 -8.70
C LEU A 103 5.20 12.30 -8.37
N SER A 104 5.26 13.02 -7.26
CA SER A 104 4.19 13.94 -6.86
C SER A 104 4.04 15.14 -7.80
N ASP A 105 5.09 15.47 -8.55
CA ASP A 105 5.13 16.62 -9.44
C ASP A 105 4.54 16.37 -10.84
N PHE A 106 4.40 15.11 -11.26
CA PHE A 106 3.78 14.78 -12.55
C PHE A 106 2.33 15.27 -12.62
N GLU A 107 1.97 15.88 -13.75
CA GLU A 107 0.65 16.48 -13.99
C GLU A 107 -0.50 15.48 -13.79
N VAL A 108 -0.31 14.22 -14.20
CA VAL A 108 -1.28 13.14 -14.03
C VAL A 108 -1.60 12.84 -12.56
N ASN A 109 -0.66 13.07 -11.64
CA ASN A 109 -0.84 12.86 -10.20
C ASN A 109 -1.46 14.09 -9.50
N LYS A 110 -1.44 15.25 -10.15
CA LYS A 110 -2.10 16.49 -9.70
C LYS A 110 -3.54 16.61 -10.19
N THR A 111 -3.81 16.10 -11.40
CA THR A 111 -5.09 16.29 -12.11
C THR A 111 -5.93 15.02 -12.22
N GLY A 112 -5.38 13.87 -11.85
CA GLY A 112 -6.04 12.56 -11.96
C GLY A 112 -7.33 12.47 -11.12
N LYS A 113 -8.43 12.12 -11.79
CA LYS A 113 -9.69 11.73 -11.14
C LYS A 113 -9.59 10.26 -10.76
N GLN A 114 -9.52 9.96 -9.46
CA GLN A 114 -9.60 8.58 -8.97
C GLN A 114 -11.01 8.03 -9.28
N VAL A 115 -11.09 6.84 -9.88
CA VAL A 115 -12.36 6.12 -10.02
C VAL A 115 -12.89 5.85 -8.62
N LYS A 116 -14.16 6.19 -8.35
CA LYS A 116 -14.83 5.90 -7.07
C LYS A 116 -14.88 4.38 -6.85
N GLY A 117 -13.83 3.80 -6.29
CA GLY A 117 -13.77 2.39 -5.92
C GLY A 117 -14.69 2.10 -4.75
N HIS A 118 -15.56 1.09 -4.93
CA HIS A 118 -16.57 0.51 -4.03
C HIS A 118 -16.81 1.17 -2.66
N ARG A 119 -18.07 1.59 -2.46
CA ARG A 119 -18.67 2.13 -1.22
C ARG A 119 -18.19 1.38 0.04
N PHE A 120 -17.22 1.95 0.76
CA PHE A 120 -16.94 1.62 2.16
C PHE A 120 -18.17 1.79 3.07
N VAL A 121 -19.12 2.61 2.63
CA VAL A 121 -20.38 2.90 3.33
C VAL A 121 -21.25 1.65 3.52
N GLU A 122 -21.16 0.65 2.65
CA GLU A 122 -22.00 -0.56 2.77
C GLU A 122 -21.60 -1.43 3.97
N ILE A 123 -20.31 -1.50 4.31
CA ILE A 123 -19.85 -2.25 5.50
C ILE A 123 -20.32 -1.57 6.80
N TYR A 124 -20.32 -0.24 6.85
CA TYR A 124 -20.82 0.51 8.01
C TYR A 124 -22.34 0.39 8.18
N ILE A 125 -23.11 0.30 7.08
CA ILE A 125 -24.57 0.10 7.14
C ILE A 125 -24.91 -1.35 7.54
N LEU A 126 -24.19 -2.35 7.00
CA LEU A 126 -24.36 -3.75 7.37
C LEU A 126 -24.01 -4.03 8.85
N GLY A 127 -23.05 -3.32 9.44
CA GLY A 127 -22.68 -3.47 10.85
C GLY A 127 -23.73 -2.97 11.87
N ARG A 128 -24.72 -2.16 11.44
CA ARG A 128 -25.88 -1.77 12.27
C ARG A 128 -27.09 -2.68 12.10
N GLY A 129 -27.06 -3.59 11.13
CA GLY A 129 -28.11 -4.59 10.89
C GLY A 129 -27.62 -5.98 11.30
N ARG A 130 -28.12 -6.49 12.42
CA ARG A 130 -28.00 -7.90 12.79
C ARG A 130 -28.48 -8.76 11.61
N LEU A 131 -27.58 -9.44 10.92
CA LEU A 131 -27.93 -10.51 9.99
C LEU A 131 -27.11 -11.75 10.32
N GLU A 132 -27.88 -12.81 10.53
CA GLU A 132 -27.45 -14.15 10.85
C GLU A 132 -26.60 -14.73 9.73
N ILE A 133 -25.63 -15.53 10.14
CA ILE A 133 -24.67 -16.24 9.31
C ILE A 133 -25.45 -17.25 8.47
N GLY A 134 -25.78 -16.88 7.23
CA GLY A 134 -26.27 -17.78 6.19
C GLY A 134 -25.14 -18.05 5.19
N GLU A 135 -24.71 -19.30 5.17
CA GLU A 135 -23.70 -19.88 4.28
C GLU A 135 -23.90 -19.47 2.81
N ILE A 136 -22.82 -19.10 2.12
CA ILE A 136 -22.72 -19.29 0.66
C ILE A 136 -21.31 -19.77 0.34
N ILE A 137 -21.26 -21.04 -0.07
CA ILE A 137 -20.23 -21.70 -0.88
C ILE A 137 -20.25 -21.07 -2.27
#